data_AF-A0A2K6GKB7-F1
#
_entry.id   AF-A0A2K6GKB7-F1
#
_cell.length_a   1.000
_cell.length_b   1.000
_cell.length_c   1.000
_cell.angle_alpha   90.00
_cell.angle_beta   90.00
_cell.angle_gamma   90.00
#
_symmetry.space_group_name_H-M   'P 1'
#
loop_
_entity.id
_entity.type
_entity.pdbx_description
1 polymer ?
#
loop_
_entity_poly.entity_id
_entity_poly.type
_entity_poly.pdbx_seq_one_letter_code
_entity_poly.pdbx_strand_id
1 'polypeptide(L)'
;MCGNTMSVPLLTDAATVSGAERETAAVIFLHGLGDTGIVALWLSLPRPRIPVTLNMKMVMPSWFDLMGLSPDAPEDEAGIKKAAENIKALIEHEMKNGIPANRIVLGGFSQGGALSLYTALTCPHPLAGIVALSCWLPLHRAFPQVSVPRDPLSCPLAFLWLRD
;
A
#
# COMPACT_ATOMS: atom_id res chain seq x y z
N MET A 1 3.98 33.03 -2.08
CA MET A 1 5.18 32.72 -1.28
C MET A 1 5.57 31.28 -1.59
N CYS A 2 6.83 31.06 -1.92
CA CYS A 2 7.39 29.85 -2.55
C CYS A 2 7.12 28.57 -1.75
N GLY A 3 6.42 27.61 -2.35
CA GLY A 3 6.34 26.24 -1.85
C GLY A 3 7.48 25.42 -2.43
N ASN A 4 8.41 25.00 -1.58
CA ASN A 4 9.45 24.03 -1.94
C ASN A 4 8.79 22.68 -2.27
N THR A 5 8.72 22.34 -3.54
CA THR A 5 8.38 20.99 -4.01
C THR A 5 9.57 20.08 -3.71
N MET A 6 9.61 19.49 -2.50
CA MET A 6 10.39 18.28 -2.29
C MET A 6 9.64 17.15 -3.01
N SER A 7 10.03 16.87 -4.26
CA SER A 7 9.43 15.81 -5.06
C SER A 7 9.74 14.46 -4.41
N VAL A 8 8.75 13.84 -3.77
CA VAL A 8 8.80 12.41 -3.48
C VAL A 8 8.79 11.70 -4.84
N PRO A 9 9.79 10.87 -5.19
CA PRO A 9 9.91 10.28 -6.53
C PRO A 9 8.69 9.45 -6.97
N LEU A 10 7.88 8.98 -6.02
CA LEU A 10 6.64 8.24 -6.28
C LEU A 10 5.45 9.11 -6.70
N LEU A 11 5.46 10.40 -6.37
CA LEU A 11 4.36 11.32 -6.69
C LEU A 11 4.42 11.80 -8.15
N THR A 12 5.60 11.83 -8.76
CA THR A 12 5.79 12.38 -10.11
C THR A 12 5.13 11.56 -11.23
N ASP A 13 4.93 10.25 -11.05
CA ASP A 13 4.24 9.40 -12.05
C ASP A 13 2.93 8.78 -11.51
N ALA A 14 2.37 9.31 -10.41
CA ALA A 14 1.11 8.84 -9.85
C ALA A 14 -0.10 9.40 -10.61
N ALA A 15 -1.05 8.52 -10.93
CA ALA A 15 -2.36 8.94 -11.40
C ALA A 15 -3.14 9.51 -10.20
N THR A 16 -3.39 10.82 -10.21
CA THR A 16 -4.06 11.54 -9.11
C THR A 16 -5.46 11.97 -9.54
N VAL A 17 -6.46 11.65 -8.70
CA VAL A 17 -7.83 12.15 -8.85
C VAL A 17 -8.10 13.13 -7.72
N SER A 18 -8.21 14.42 -8.07
CA SER A 18 -8.45 15.48 -7.09
C SER A 18 -9.92 15.57 -6.68
N GLY A 19 -10.14 16.02 -5.44
CA GLY A 19 -11.48 16.32 -4.93
C GLY A 19 -12.13 17.51 -5.65
N ALA A 20 -13.46 17.55 -5.67
CA ALA A 20 -14.21 18.72 -6.15
C ALA A 20 -14.11 19.93 -5.20
N GLU A 21 -13.83 19.67 -3.93
CA GLU A 21 -13.62 20.67 -2.89
C GLU A 21 -12.20 20.57 -2.33
N ARG A 22 -11.90 21.40 -1.32
CA ARG A 22 -10.63 21.31 -0.58
C ARG A 22 -10.43 19.90 -0.04
N GLU A 23 -9.30 19.30 -0.38
CA GLU A 23 -8.90 17.97 0.08
C GLU A 23 -8.67 17.98 1.60
N THR A 24 -9.40 17.14 2.31
CA THR A 24 -9.35 16.99 3.77
C THR A 24 -9.12 15.54 4.21
N ALA A 25 -8.98 14.64 3.25
CA ALA A 25 -8.72 13.22 3.40
C ALA A 25 -7.99 12.72 2.14
N ALA A 26 -7.23 11.65 2.27
CA ALA A 26 -6.51 11.04 1.16
C ALA A 26 -6.76 9.52 1.11
N VAL A 27 -6.79 8.97 -0.09
CA VAL A 27 -6.73 7.53 -0.33
C VAL A 27 -5.51 7.26 -1.17
N ILE A 28 -4.57 6.46 -0.65
CA ILE A 28 -3.39 5.99 -1.38
C ILE A 28 -3.69 4.56 -1.82
N PHE A 29 -3.78 4.30 -3.12
CA PHE A 29 -4.14 2.98 -3.65
C PHE A 29 -3.00 2.35 -4.45
N LEU A 30 -2.70 1.09 -4.16
CA LEU A 30 -1.61 0.34 -4.77
C LEU A 30 -2.17 -0.72 -5.73
N HIS A 31 -1.93 -0.60 -7.03
CA HIS A 31 -2.42 -1.54 -8.05
C HIS A 31 -1.81 -2.96 -7.92
N GLY A 32 -2.17 -3.91 -8.79
CA GLY A 32 -1.62 -5.27 -8.83
C GLY A 32 -0.37 -5.43 -9.74
N LEU A 33 0.31 -6.58 -9.65
CA LEU A 33 1.49 -6.90 -10.48
C LEU A 33 1.16 -6.76 -11.98
N GLY A 34 2.02 -6.11 -12.76
CA GLY A 34 1.85 -5.96 -14.20
C GLY A 34 0.81 -4.92 -14.66
N ASP A 35 0.03 -4.35 -13.75
CA ASP A 35 -0.89 -3.24 -14.02
C ASP A 35 -0.13 -1.89 -14.02
N THR A 36 -0.74 -0.85 -14.57
CA THR A 36 -0.24 0.54 -14.61
C THR A 36 -1.14 1.51 -13.85
N GLY A 37 -2.16 1.04 -13.14
CA GLY A 37 -2.90 1.89 -12.20
C GLY A 37 -4.10 2.64 -12.76
N ILE A 38 -4.68 2.16 -13.87
CA ILE A 38 -5.88 2.77 -14.48
C ILE A 38 -7.18 2.14 -13.95
N VAL A 39 -7.08 1.06 -13.16
CA VAL A 39 -8.25 0.35 -12.64
C VAL A 39 -8.68 0.99 -11.31
N ALA A 40 -9.59 1.97 -11.42
CA ALA A 40 -10.37 2.64 -10.36
C ALA A 40 -9.83 3.97 -9.82
N LEU A 41 -10.52 5.07 -10.19
CA LEU A 41 -10.91 6.33 -9.50
C LEU A 41 -10.11 6.91 -8.30
N TRP A 42 -8.95 6.37 -7.95
CA TRP A 42 -8.21 6.62 -6.71
C TRP A 42 -6.73 6.77 -7.04
N LEU A 43 -5.99 7.46 -6.17
CA LEU A 43 -4.57 7.72 -6.36
C LEU A 43 -3.81 6.40 -6.59
N SER A 44 -3.32 6.16 -7.80
CA SER A 44 -2.55 4.95 -8.12
C SER A 44 -1.08 5.29 -8.30
N LEU A 45 -0.24 4.70 -7.46
CA LEU A 45 1.19 4.95 -7.48
C LEU A 45 1.93 4.14 -8.57
N PRO A 46 2.91 4.75 -9.26
CA PRO A 46 3.78 4.09 -10.22
C PRO A 46 4.76 3.16 -9.50
N ARG A 47 5.22 2.11 -10.17
CA ARG A 47 6.18 1.15 -9.59
C ARG A 47 7.48 1.04 -10.38
N PRO A 48 8.60 0.72 -9.73
CA PRO A 48 9.82 0.34 -10.43
C PRO A 48 9.57 -0.93 -11.26
N ARG A 49 10.20 -0.98 -12.44
CA ARG A 49 10.28 -2.22 -13.23
C ARG A 49 11.45 -3.04 -12.69
N ILE A 50 11.15 -4.18 -12.10
CA ILE A 50 12.14 -5.08 -11.50
C ILE A 50 11.96 -6.48 -12.10
N PRO A 51 13.02 -7.32 -12.11
CA PRO A 51 12.86 -8.73 -12.49
C PRO A 51 11.98 -9.45 -11.47
N VAL A 52 11.02 -10.24 -11.95
CA VAL A 52 10.11 -11.03 -11.09
C VAL A 52 10.42 -12.51 -11.23
N THR A 53 10.84 -13.14 -10.13
CA THR A 53 11.29 -14.54 -10.07
C THR A 53 10.19 -15.51 -10.54
N LEU A 54 8.95 -15.31 -10.12
CA LEU A 54 7.79 -16.10 -10.52
C LEU A 54 7.59 -16.10 -12.06
N ASN A 55 7.96 -15.00 -12.71
CA ASN A 55 7.82 -14.80 -14.15
C ASN A 55 9.16 -14.95 -14.87
N MET A 56 9.97 -15.94 -14.49
CA MET A 56 11.26 -16.25 -15.13
C MET A 56 12.23 -15.04 -15.19
N LYS A 57 12.20 -14.17 -14.17
CA LYS A 57 12.99 -12.93 -14.09
C LYS A 57 12.69 -11.91 -15.20
N MET A 58 11.53 -12.02 -15.86
CA MET A 58 11.06 -10.97 -16.76
C MET A 58 10.91 -9.65 -16.00
N VAL A 59 11.37 -8.56 -16.62
CA VAL A 59 11.33 -7.22 -16.04
C VAL A 59 9.94 -6.60 -16.25
N MET A 60 9.21 -6.38 -15.16
CA MET A 60 7.85 -5.83 -15.20
C MET A 60 7.55 -4.96 -13.97
N PRO A 61 6.50 -4.12 -14.00
CA PRO A 61 6.12 -3.30 -12.85
C PRO A 61 5.76 -4.16 -11.64
N SER A 62 6.55 -4.05 -10.56
CA SER A 62 6.36 -4.83 -9.33
C SER A 62 6.85 -4.04 -8.11
N TRP A 63 6.17 -4.16 -6.97
CA TRP A 63 6.59 -3.46 -5.74
C TRP A 63 7.82 -4.10 -5.09
N PHE A 64 7.89 -5.42 -5.15
CA PHE A 64 8.93 -6.28 -4.58
C PHE A 64 9.00 -7.59 -5.40
N ASP A 65 10.05 -8.39 -5.26
CA ASP A 65 10.13 -9.65 -6.00
C ASP A 65 9.09 -10.66 -5.51
N LEU A 66 8.45 -11.35 -6.45
CA LEU A 66 7.46 -12.38 -6.16
C LEU A 66 8.05 -13.71 -6.59
N MET A 67 8.25 -14.62 -5.64
CA MET A 67 8.93 -15.91 -5.87
C MET A 67 7.96 -17.09 -5.93
N GLY A 68 6.74 -16.93 -5.41
CA GLY A 68 5.69 -17.94 -5.41
C GLY A 68 4.35 -17.38 -4.94
N LEU A 69 3.29 -18.17 -5.07
CA LEU A 69 1.93 -17.83 -4.63
C LEU A 69 1.42 -18.75 -3.51
N SER A 70 2.19 -19.76 -3.13
CA SER A 70 1.83 -20.64 -2.02
C SER A 70 2.14 -19.98 -0.68
N PRO A 71 1.42 -20.31 0.41
CA PRO A 71 1.69 -19.78 1.75
C PRO A 71 3.10 -20.08 2.29
N ASP A 72 3.79 -21.07 1.72
CA ASP A 72 5.14 -21.48 2.11
C ASP A 72 6.22 -20.99 1.14
N ALA A 73 5.85 -20.19 0.13
CA ALA A 73 6.81 -19.62 -0.79
C ALA A 73 7.75 -18.64 -0.06
N PRO A 74 9.05 -18.60 -0.41
CA PRO A 74 9.94 -17.55 0.05
C PRO A 74 9.42 -16.16 -0.35
N GLU A 75 9.57 -15.18 0.52
CA GLU A 75 9.17 -13.79 0.27
C GLU A 75 10.39 -12.85 0.23
N ASP A 76 10.33 -11.81 -0.59
CA ASP A 76 11.35 -10.77 -0.70
C ASP A 76 11.27 -9.79 0.48
N GLU A 77 11.69 -10.23 1.67
CA GLU A 77 11.61 -9.43 2.89
C GLU A 77 12.25 -8.04 2.73
N ALA A 78 13.42 -7.97 2.10
CA ALA A 78 14.13 -6.72 1.89
C ALA A 78 13.37 -5.78 0.94
N GLY A 79 12.84 -6.31 -0.16
CA GLY A 79 12.02 -5.54 -1.10
C GLY A 79 10.70 -5.07 -0.49
N ILE A 80 10.01 -5.93 0.25
CA ILE A 80 8.77 -5.61 0.97
C ILE A 80 9.01 -4.46 1.95
N LYS A 81 10.05 -4.56 2.80
CA LYS A 81 10.41 -3.50 3.75
C LYS A 81 10.75 -2.20 3.06
N LYS A 82 11.57 -2.24 2.01
CA LYS A 82 11.95 -1.06 1.23
C LYS A 82 10.74 -0.40 0.58
N ALA A 83 9.84 -1.19 -0.02
CA ALA A 83 8.62 -0.67 -0.61
C ALA A 83 7.71 -0.04 0.45
N ALA A 84 7.60 -0.65 1.63
CA ALA A 84 6.79 -0.11 2.73
C ALA A 84 7.32 1.24 3.23
N GLU A 85 8.64 1.39 3.38
CA GLU A 85 9.23 2.68 3.78
C GLU A 85 8.96 3.78 2.75
N ASN A 86 8.96 3.45 1.46
CA ASN A 86 8.57 4.39 0.42
C ASN A 86 7.11 4.85 0.55
N ILE A 87 6.18 3.94 0.88
CA ILE A 87 4.78 4.29 1.12
C ILE A 87 4.61 5.10 2.41
N LYS A 88 5.38 4.79 3.47
CA LYS A 88 5.39 5.60 4.71
C LYS A 88 5.86 7.02 4.45
N ALA A 89 6.89 7.21 3.64
CA ALA A 89 7.34 8.55 3.23
C ALA A 89 6.25 9.34 2.48
N LEU A 90 5.41 8.65 1.69
CA LEU A 90 4.27 9.29 1.04
C LEU A 90 3.16 9.66 2.06
N ILE A 91 2.87 8.79 3.02
CA ILE A 91 1.94 9.10 4.11
C ILE A 91 2.40 10.34 4.88
N GLU A 92 3.68 10.41 5.24
CA GLU A 92 4.28 11.56 5.92
C GLU A 92 4.21 12.84 5.07
N HIS A 93 4.35 12.72 3.75
CA HIS A 93 4.17 13.84 2.83
C HIS A 93 2.74 14.39 2.87
N GLU A 94 1.71 13.53 2.80
CA GLU A 94 0.30 13.96 2.90
C GLU A 94 0.01 14.60 4.26
N MET A 95 0.57 14.05 5.33
CA MET A 95 0.49 14.63 6.68
C MET A 95 1.10 16.03 6.73
N LYS A 96 2.28 16.22 6.13
CA LYS A 96 2.96 17.52 6.06
C LYS A 96 2.16 18.54 5.25
N ASN A 97 1.36 18.10 4.28
CA ASN A 97 0.49 18.95 3.48
C ASN A 97 -0.90 19.18 4.11
N GLY A 98 -1.14 18.69 5.33
CA GLY A 98 -2.30 19.03 6.15
C GLY A 98 -3.40 17.97 6.20
N ILE A 99 -3.17 16.77 5.67
CA ILE A 99 -4.09 15.64 5.80
C ILE A 99 -3.61 14.74 6.94
N PRO A 100 -4.23 14.77 8.14
CA PRO A 100 -3.74 13.98 9.27
C PRO A 100 -3.88 12.47 9.01
N ALA A 101 -3.03 11.65 9.62
CA ALA A 101 -2.97 10.19 9.40
C ALA A 101 -4.33 9.49 9.52
N ASN A 102 -5.14 9.87 10.50
CA ASN A 102 -6.49 9.32 10.74
C ASN A 102 -7.52 9.73 9.68
N ARG A 103 -7.10 10.46 8.64
CA ARG A 103 -7.87 10.81 7.43
C ARG A 103 -7.22 10.27 6.15
N ILE A 104 -6.22 9.39 6.31
CA ILE A 104 -5.54 8.70 5.21
C ILE A 104 -5.95 7.23 5.22
N VAL A 105 -6.52 6.76 4.11
CA VAL A 105 -6.79 5.34 3.86
C VAL A 105 -5.70 4.78 2.95
N LEU A 106 -5.12 3.64 3.31
CA LEU A 106 -4.17 2.92 2.47
C LEU A 106 -4.85 1.70 1.86
N GLY A 107 -4.85 1.56 0.55
CA GLY A 107 -5.57 0.50 -0.15
C GLY A 107 -4.75 -0.17 -1.23
N GLY A 108 -5.19 -1.33 -1.71
CA GLY A 108 -4.58 -1.94 -2.89
C GLY A 108 -5.18 -3.28 -3.28
N PHE A 109 -4.79 -3.73 -4.47
CA PHE A 109 -5.20 -5.01 -5.06
C PHE A 109 -4.02 -5.98 -5.20
N SER A 110 -4.23 -7.27 -4.92
CA SER A 110 -3.23 -8.33 -5.06
C SER A 110 -1.91 -7.96 -4.36
N GLN A 111 -0.78 -7.91 -5.08
CA GLN A 111 0.51 -7.48 -4.53
C GLN A 111 0.47 -6.09 -3.88
N GLY A 112 -0.30 -5.14 -4.46
CA GLY A 112 -0.48 -3.82 -3.86
C GLY A 112 -1.27 -3.87 -2.57
N GLY A 113 -2.33 -4.68 -2.52
CA GLY A 113 -3.08 -4.92 -1.27
C GLY A 113 -2.21 -5.55 -0.19
N ALA A 114 -1.30 -6.43 -0.58
CA ALA A 114 -0.35 -7.07 0.33
C ALA A 114 0.64 -6.06 0.92
N LEU A 115 1.18 -5.17 0.08
CA LEU A 115 2.03 -4.07 0.53
C LEU A 115 1.27 -3.09 1.44
N SER A 116 0.01 -2.77 1.12
CA SER A 116 -0.83 -1.89 1.93
C SER A 116 -1.08 -2.46 3.32
N LEU A 117 -1.35 -3.77 3.44
CA LEU A 117 -1.48 -4.43 4.74
C LEU A 117 -0.20 -4.34 5.56
N TYR A 118 0.94 -4.75 4.99
CA TYR A 118 2.21 -4.73 5.70
C TYR A 118 2.60 -3.30 6.14
N THR A 119 2.42 -2.33 5.25
CA THR A 119 2.77 -0.93 5.52
C THR A 119 1.94 -0.37 6.66
N ALA A 120 0.62 -0.52 6.61
CA ALA A 120 -0.27 0.05 7.63
C ALA A 120 -0.10 -0.63 8.99
N LEU A 121 0.12 -1.95 9.04
CA LEU A 121 0.38 -2.67 10.30
C LEU A 121 1.75 -2.37 10.92
N THR A 122 2.69 -1.82 10.13
CA THR A 122 4.03 -1.40 10.61
C THR A 122 4.23 0.12 10.60
N CYS A 123 3.16 0.89 10.32
CA CYS A 123 3.19 2.33 10.31
C CYS A 123 3.10 2.85 11.76
N PRO A 124 3.96 3.78 12.20
CA PRO A 124 3.84 4.38 13.53
C PRO A 124 2.67 5.36 13.64
N HIS A 125 2.06 5.76 12.52
CA HIS A 125 0.95 6.71 12.48
C HIS A 125 -0.39 5.99 12.41
N PRO A 126 -1.40 6.40 13.21
CA PRO A 126 -2.72 5.77 13.20
C PRO A 126 -3.49 6.16 11.94
N LEU A 127 -3.42 5.33 10.91
CA LEU A 127 -4.16 5.51 9.66
C LEU A 127 -5.67 5.38 9.87
N ALA A 128 -6.46 5.96 8.96
CA ALA A 128 -7.93 5.88 9.00
C ALA A 128 -8.46 4.46 8.79
N GLY A 129 -7.76 3.66 7.98
CA GLY A 129 -8.13 2.29 7.66
C GLY A 129 -7.33 1.72 6.49
N ILE A 130 -7.58 0.44 6.19
CA ILE A 130 -6.96 -0.29 5.08
C ILE A 130 -8.03 -0.88 4.16
N VAL A 131 -7.86 -0.76 2.84
CA VAL A 131 -8.69 -1.49 1.85
C VAL A 131 -7.84 -2.54 1.14
N ALA A 132 -8.02 -3.81 1.51
CA ALA A 132 -7.16 -4.91 1.06
C ALA A 132 -7.91 -5.89 0.15
N LEU A 133 -7.75 -5.74 -1.18
CA LEU A 133 -8.53 -6.50 -2.16
C LEU A 133 -7.74 -7.68 -2.72
N SER A 134 -8.29 -8.90 -2.58
CA SER A 134 -7.76 -10.14 -3.16
C SER A 134 -6.24 -10.33 -2.96
N CYS A 135 -5.75 -10.08 -1.76
CA CYS A 135 -4.34 -10.09 -1.40
C CYS A 135 -4.04 -11.03 -0.22
N TRP A 136 -2.80 -10.99 0.27
CA TRP A 136 -2.31 -11.72 1.44
C TRP A 136 -1.56 -10.77 2.38
N LEU A 137 -1.26 -11.18 3.60
CA LEU A 137 -0.34 -10.47 4.49
C LEU A 137 1.09 -10.97 4.27
N PRO A 138 2.01 -10.14 3.73
CA PRO A 138 3.41 -10.53 3.61
C PRO A 138 4.06 -10.66 4.98
N LEU A 139 5.03 -11.56 5.09
CA LEU A 139 5.81 -11.82 6.31
C LEU A 139 4.92 -12.11 7.52
N HIS A 140 3.75 -12.73 7.29
CA HIS A 140 2.71 -12.93 8.31
C HIS A 140 3.23 -13.65 9.58
N ARG A 141 4.27 -14.47 9.46
CA ARG A 141 4.91 -15.18 10.59
C ARG A 141 5.67 -14.26 11.55
N ALA A 142 6.07 -13.07 11.10
CA ALA A 142 6.74 -12.07 11.91
C ALA A 142 5.76 -11.20 12.73
N PHE A 143 4.46 -11.26 12.44
CA PHE A 143 3.45 -10.52 13.19
C PHE A 143 3.05 -11.26 14.47
N PRO A 144 2.82 -10.53 15.58
CA PRO A 144 2.35 -11.13 16.82
C PRO A 144 0.99 -11.82 16.57
N GLN A 145 0.84 -13.01 17.14
CA GLN A 145 -0.45 -13.71 17.11
C GLN A 145 -1.43 -12.96 18.00
N VAL A 146 -2.48 -12.41 17.40
CA VAL A 146 -3.55 -11.72 18.12
C VAL A 146 -4.68 -12.69 18.39
N SER A 147 -5.07 -12.87 19.65
CA SER A 147 -6.31 -13.56 20.00
C SER A 147 -7.49 -12.69 19.58
N VAL A 148 -8.48 -13.26 18.89
CA VAL A 148 -9.72 -12.56 18.49
C VAL A 148 -10.30 -11.85 19.73
N PRO A 149 -10.38 -10.51 19.75
CA PRO A 149 -11.02 -9.79 20.84
C PRO A 149 -12.48 -10.24 20.91
N ARG A 150 -13.02 -10.41 22.13
CA ARG A 150 -14.44 -10.75 22.31
C ARG A 150 -15.39 -9.64 21.82
N ASP A 151 -14.86 -8.45 21.55
CA ASP A 151 -15.61 -7.28 21.10
C ASP A 151 -15.14 -6.85 19.69
N PRO A 152 -15.96 -7.04 18.64
CA PRO A 152 -15.58 -6.78 17.26
C PRO A 152 -15.46 -5.28 16.90
N LEU A 153 -15.85 -4.37 17.79
CA LEU A 153 -15.93 -2.93 17.50
C LEU A 153 -14.65 -2.14 17.83
N SER A 154 -13.63 -2.75 18.43
CA SER A 154 -12.39 -2.06 18.84
C SER A 154 -11.32 -1.97 17.75
N CYS A 155 -11.59 -2.49 16.55
CA CYS A 155 -10.61 -2.57 15.47
C CYS A 155 -11.05 -1.64 14.32
N PRO A 156 -10.40 -0.47 14.11
CA PRO A 156 -10.73 0.43 13.00
C PRO A 156 -10.27 -0.11 11.63
N LEU A 157 -9.93 -1.40 11.53
CA LEU A 157 -9.58 -2.06 10.29
C LEU A 157 -10.84 -2.48 9.54
N ALA A 158 -11.28 -1.65 8.58
CA ALA A 158 -12.28 -2.02 7.61
C ALA A 158 -11.69 -3.01 6.57
N PHE A 159 -11.52 -4.28 6.95
CA PHE A 159 -11.16 -5.34 6.00
C PHE A 159 -12.31 -5.62 5.03
N LEU A 160 -12.22 -5.10 3.81
CA LEU A 160 -13.06 -5.57 2.70
C LEU A 160 -12.32 -6.69 1.95
N TRP A 161 -12.49 -7.93 2.41
CA TRP A 161 -12.01 -9.10 1.68
C TRP A 161 -13.01 -9.48 0.59
N LEU A 162 -12.76 -9.03 -0.64
CA LEU A 162 -13.43 -9.58 -1.82
C LEU A 162 -12.66 -10.83 -2.25
N ARG A 163 -13.21 -11.99 -1.90
CA ARG A 163 -12.91 -13.26 -2.56
C ARG A 163 -14.10 -13.59 -3.44
N ASP A 164 -13.83 -14.02 -4.67
CA ASP A 164 -14.74 -14.91 -5.39
C ASP A 164 -14.75 -16.30 -4.71
#